data_AF-W2D8Y1-F1
#
_entry.id   AF-W2D8Y1-F1
#
_cell.length_a   1.000
_cell.length_b   1.000
_cell.length_c   1.000
_cell.angle_alpha   90.00
_cell.angle_beta   90.00
_cell.angle_gamma   90.00
#
_symmetry.space_group_name_H-M   'P 1'
#
loop_
_entity.id
_entity.type
_entity.pdbx_description
1 polymer ?
#
loop_
_entity_poly.entity_id
_entity_poly.type
_entity_poly.pdbx_seq_one_letter_code
_entity_poly.pdbx_strand_id
1 'polypeptide(L)'
;MICTREVGDIISEINMTVAAEPRAVFWLLEGVTDIKFFKPRIEQSTTLIECNGKYKLIEVIKRLNSVKTLQNIVVMGLVDNDYDWLTGFRLPENVVSTEPRDLEGVLLRANCIDNVLAEYANATAVNHFIKVNGPIVDAILKRAMIFGKIRAVNSLTTKASLKEFKPIQFFNKENWTYDEDRALTRAVKLGVCMRIA
;
A
#
# COMPACT_ATOMS: atom_id res chain seq x y z
N MET A 1 -18.53 13.98 -2.93
CA MET A 1 -18.86 12.98 -3.96
C MET A 1 -17.53 12.51 -4.53
N ILE A 2 -17.01 11.36 -4.08
CA ILE A 2 -15.77 10.80 -4.64
C ILE A 2 -16.20 10.11 -5.93
N CYS A 3 -16.01 10.77 -7.08
CA CYS A 3 -16.23 10.12 -8.37
C CYS A 3 -15.15 9.03 -8.49
N THR A 4 -15.55 7.76 -8.46
CA THR A 4 -14.62 6.65 -8.65
C THR A 4 -14.17 6.65 -10.11
N ARG A 5 -12.97 7.19 -10.34
CA ARG A 5 -12.34 7.22 -11.67
C ARG A 5 -12.06 5.79 -12.12
N GLU A 6 -12.64 5.37 -13.24
CA GLU A 6 -12.49 4.03 -13.81
C GLU A 6 -11.28 3.95 -14.75
N VAL A 7 -10.89 2.72 -15.12
CA VAL A 7 -9.77 2.48 -16.06
C VAL A 7 -9.97 3.22 -17.39
N GLY A 8 -11.20 3.24 -17.90
CA GLY A 8 -11.53 3.92 -19.15
C GLY A 8 -11.33 5.44 -19.07
N ASP A 9 -11.63 6.04 -17.91
CA ASP A 9 -11.46 7.48 -17.71
C ASP A 9 -9.97 7.87 -17.76
N ILE A 10 -9.12 7.03 -17.16
CA ILE A 10 -7.67 7.23 -17.16
C ILE A 10 -7.10 7.11 -18.58
N ILE A 11 -7.50 6.09 -19.33
CA ILE A 11 -7.06 5.91 -20.72
C ILE A 11 -7.54 7.07 -21.61
N SER A 12 -8.76 7.56 -21.37
CA SER A 12 -9.32 8.69 -22.12
C SER A 12 -8.54 9.99 -21.83
N GLU A 13 -8.17 10.25 -20.58
CA GLU A 13 -7.31 11.38 -20.22
C GLU A 13 -5.96 11.31 -20.94
N ILE A 14 -5.29 10.15 -20.92
CA ILE A 14 -4.02 9.95 -21.62
C ILE A 14 -4.17 10.27 -23.11
N ASN A 15 -5.21 9.75 -23.77
CA ASN A 15 -5.46 10.01 -25.19
C ASN A 15 -5.69 11.49 -25.49
N MET A 16 -6.46 12.18 -24.65
CA MET A 16 -6.70 13.61 -24.80
C MET A 16 -5.41 14.41 -24.63
N THR A 17 -4.57 14.07 -23.65
CA THR A 17 -3.27 14.71 -23.46
C THR A 17 -2.34 14.44 -24.64
N VAL A 18 -2.26 13.21 -25.16
CA VAL A 18 -1.45 12.89 -26.35
C VAL A 18 -1.93 13.65 -27.59
N ALA A 19 -3.23 13.85 -27.76
CA ALA A 19 -3.78 14.62 -28.87
C ALA A 19 -3.36 16.11 -28.82
N ALA A 20 -3.23 16.69 -27.61
CA ALA A 20 -2.74 18.05 -27.42
C ALA A 20 -1.20 18.14 -27.45
N GLU A 21 -0.53 17.13 -26.87
CA GLU A 21 0.91 17.06 -26.65
C GLU A 21 1.45 15.68 -27.07
N PRO A 22 1.75 15.46 -28.37
CA PRO A 22 2.14 14.14 -28.88
C PRO A 22 3.43 13.55 -28.31
N ARG A 23 4.21 14.35 -27.56
CA ARG A 23 5.47 13.95 -26.92
C ARG A 23 5.36 13.85 -25.40
N ALA A 24 4.15 13.94 -24.84
CA ALA A 24 3.94 13.80 -23.40
C ALA A 24 4.44 12.45 -22.90
N VAL A 25 5.10 12.45 -21.75
CA VAL A 25 5.55 11.25 -21.04
C VAL A 25 4.67 11.08 -19.80
N PHE A 26 4.13 9.89 -19.59
CA PHE A 26 3.16 9.64 -18.52
C PHE A 26 3.75 8.80 -17.41
N TRP A 27 3.62 9.28 -16.17
CA TRP A 27 3.87 8.48 -14.97
C TRP A 27 2.56 8.24 -14.25
N LEU A 28 2.15 6.97 -14.19
CA LEU A 28 0.96 6.54 -13.46
C LEU A 28 1.38 6.19 -12.04
N LEU A 29 0.69 6.77 -11.06
CA LEU A 29 0.97 6.61 -9.63
C LEU A 29 -0.28 6.09 -8.89
N GLU A 30 -0.09 5.44 -7.74
CA GLU A 30 -1.19 4.83 -7.01
C GLU A 30 -2.15 5.84 -6.39
N GLY A 31 -1.63 6.89 -5.76
CA GLY A 31 -2.44 7.86 -5.03
C GLY A 31 -1.87 9.28 -5.01
N VAL A 32 -2.68 10.19 -4.49
CA VAL A 32 -2.35 11.63 -4.36
C VAL A 32 -1.06 11.91 -3.59
N THR A 33 -0.69 11.05 -2.63
CA THR A 33 0.55 11.22 -1.87
C THR A 33 1.78 11.03 -2.77
N ASP A 34 1.75 10.04 -3.66
CA ASP A 34 2.82 9.80 -4.63
C ASP A 34 2.95 10.98 -5.59
N ILE A 35 1.81 11.52 -6.05
CA ILE A 35 1.79 12.73 -6.88
C ILE A 35 2.51 13.87 -6.18
N LYS A 36 2.19 14.13 -4.90
CA LYS A 36 2.84 15.18 -4.12
C LYS A 36 4.34 14.92 -3.94
N PHE A 37 4.74 13.66 -3.78
CA PHE A 37 6.13 13.28 -3.63
C PHE A 37 6.93 13.47 -4.94
N PHE A 38 6.40 13.02 -6.07
CA PHE A 38 7.13 13.05 -7.35
C PHE A 38 7.01 14.38 -8.09
N LYS A 39 5.92 15.14 -7.93
CA LYS A 39 5.72 16.42 -8.63
C LYS A 39 6.91 17.39 -8.58
N PRO A 40 7.60 17.61 -7.44
CA PRO A 40 8.78 18.49 -7.41
C PRO A 40 10.08 17.83 -7.92
N ARG A 41 10.04 16.57 -8.37
CA ARG A 41 11.22 15.74 -8.71
C ARG A 41 11.22 15.25 -10.17
N ILE A 42 10.25 15.65 -10.98
CA ILE A 42 10.11 15.24 -12.38
C ILE A 42 10.39 16.40 -13.34
N GLU A 43 10.75 16.05 -14.57
CA GLU A 43 10.85 16.99 -15.68
C GLU A 43 9.49 17.59 -16.05
N GLN A 44 9.47 18.83 -16.52
CA GLN A 44 8.23 19.54 -16.89
C GLN A 44 7.41 18.83 -17.96
N SER A 45 8.05 18.04 -18.82
CA SER A 45 7.38 17.26 -19.88
C SER A 45 6.72 15.96 -19.39
N THR A 46 6.77 15.68 -18.09
CA THR A 46 6.18 14.47 -17.50
C THR A 46 4.82 14.78 -16.89
N THR A 47 3.78 14.12 -17.41
CA THR A 47 2.42 14.18 -16.86
C THR A 47 2.24 13.09 -15.81
N LEU A 48 1.90 13.48 -14.58
CA LEU A 48 1.58 12.55 -13.51
C LEU A 48 0.07 12.24 -13.49
N ILE A 49 -0.29 10.96 -13.39
CA ILE A 49 -1.69 10.50 -13.37
C ILE A 49 -1.93 9.65 -12.12
N GLU A 50 -2.87 10.08 -11.27
CA GLU A 50 -3.36 9.30 -10.14
C GLU A 50 -4.33 8.19 -10.62
N CYS A 51 -4.03 6.94 -10.26
CA CYS A 51 -4.81 5.77 -10.64
C CYS A 51 -5.78 5.26 -9.56
N ASN A 52 -5.77 5.82 -8.36
CA ASN A 52 -6.58 5.36 -7.22
C ASN A 52 -6.37 3.86 -6.92
N GLY A 53 -5.10 3.45 -6.88
CA GLY A 53 -4.64 2.14 -6.44
C GLY A 53 -3.89 1.31 -7.49
N LYS A 54 -2.93 0.53 -6.99
CA LYS A 54 -2.07 -0.41 -7.73
C LYS A 54 -2.75 -1.22 -8.82
N TYR A 55 -3.81 -1.95 -8.50
CA TYR A 55 -4.42 -2.88 -9.47
C TYR A 55 -5.07 -2.15 -10.65
N LYS A 56 -5.58 -0.93 -10.44
CA LYS A 56 -6.15 -0.11 -11.51
C LYS A 56 -5.05 0.41 -12.43
N LEU A 57 -3.95 0.89 -11.85
CA LEU A 57 -2.75 1.29 -12.60
C LEU A 57 -2.25 0.14 -13.48
N ILE A 58 -2.11 -1.06 -12.90
CA ILE A 58 -1.65 -2.24 -13.64
C ILE A 58 -2.59 -2.57 -14.81
N GLU A 59 -3.91 -2.50 -14.59
CA GLU A 59 -4.91 -2.74 -15.63
C GLU A 59 -4.86 -1.68 -16.74
N VAL A 60 -4.66 -0.40 -16.42
CA VAL A 60 -4.45 0.67 -17.40
C VAL A 60 -3.22 0.35 -18.28
N ILE A 61 -2.08 0.06 -17.65
CA ILE A 61 -0.83 -0.26 -18.38
C ILE A 61 -1.02 -1.47 -19.31
N LYS A 62 -1.66 -2.54 -18.82
CA LYS A 62 -1.96 -3.72 -19.65
C LYS A 62 -2.79 -3.37 -20.87
N ARG A 63 -3.81 -2.53 -20.72
CA ARG A 63 -4.66 -2.10 -21.84
C ARG A 63 -3.88 -1.24 -22.84
N LEU A 64 -3.09 -0.28 -22.37
CA LEU A 64 -2.24 0.55 -23.24
C LEU A 64 -1.27 -0.33 -24.05
N ASN A 65 -0.62 -1.31 -23.42
CA ASN A 65 0.31 -2.21 -24.08
C ASN A 65 -0.40 -3.16 -25.08
N SER A 66 -1.67 -3.50 -24.85
CA SER A 66 -2.43 -4.43 -25.70
C SER A 66 -2.98 -3.82 -26.99
N VAL A 67 -3.18 -2.50 -27.03
CA VAL A 67 -3.81 -1.81 -28.16
C VAL A 67 -2.74 -1.20 -29.07
N LYS A 68 -2.61 -1.69 -30.30
CA LYS A 68 -1.58 -1.25 -31.26
C LYS A 68 -1.51 0.27 -31.45
N THR A 69 -2.65 0.96 -31.48
CA THR A 69 -2.70 2.42 -31.65
C THR A 69 -2.19 3.18 -30.43
N LEU A 70 -2.07 2.54 -29.28
CA LEU A 70 -1.65 3.13 -28.00
C LEU A 70 -0.22 2.73 -27.59
N GLN A 71 0.41 1.80 -28.32
CA GLN A 71 1.76 1.29 -28.00
C GLN A 71 2.88 2.34 -28.15
N ASN A 72 2.64 3.43 -28.89
CA ASN A 72 3.61 4.51 -29.05
C ASN A 72 3.60 5.51 -27.89
N ILE A 73 2.68 5.37 -26.93
CA ILE A 73 2.58 6.26 -25.78
C ILE A 73 3.66 5.88 -24.77
N VAL A 74 4.51 6.84 -24.41
CA VAL A 74 5.55 6.64 -23.40
C VAL A 74 4.91 6.70 -22.02
N VAL A 75 4.72 5.53 -21.40
CA VAL A 75 4.05 5.39 -20.11
C VAL A 75 4.84 4.49 -19.17
N MET A 76 5.01 4.95 -17.93
CA MET A 76 5.61 4.20 -16.83
C MET A 76 4.64 4.16 -15.65
N GLY A 77 4.45 2.98 -15.07
CA GLY A 77 3.74 2.84 -13.80
C GLY A 77 4.71 2.77 -12.63
N LEU A 78 4.39 3.45 -11.52
CA LEU A 78 5.10 3.28 -10.25
C LEU A 78 4.11 2.77 -9.21
N VAL A 79 4.48 1.66 -8.56
CA VAL A 79 3.66 1.00 -7.54
C VAL A 79 4.50 0.67 -6.31
N ASP A 80 3.89 0.61 -5.15
CA ASP A 80 4.53 0.03 -3.98
C ASP A 80 4.63 -1.48 -4.15
N ASN A 81 5.78 -2.07 -3.81
CA ASN A 81 5.93 -3.53 -3.91
C ASN A 81 5.03 -4.24 -2.88
N ASP A 82 4.67 -3.58 -1.78
CA ASP A 82 3.85 -4.13 -0.70
C ASP A 82 4.36 -5.53 -0.30
N TYR A 83 3.59 -6.56 -0.66
CA TYR A 83 3.88 -7.96 -0.46
C TYR A 83 3.69 -8.77 -1.74
N ASP A 84 3.83 -8.15 -2.92
CA ASP A 84 3.72 -8.86 -4.21
C ASP A 84 4.74 -9.99 -4.32
N TRP A 85 5.92 -9.80 -3.73
CA TRP A 85 6.96 -10.82 -3.58
C TRP A 85 6.48 -12.11 -2.91
N LEU A 86 5.43 -12.06 -2.06
CA LEU A 86 4.82 -13.27 -1.48
C LEU A 86 3.98 -14.05 -2.50
N THR A 87 3.33 -13.34 -3.44
CA THR A 87 2.38 -13.94 -4.37
C THR A 87 3.01 -14.38 -5.69
N GLY A 88 4.28 -14.02 -5.92
CA GLY A 88 4.96 -14.23 -7.21
C GLY A 88 4.32 -13.41 -8.35
N PHE A 89 3.56 -12.36 -8.02
CA PHE A 89 2.91 -11.52 -9.00
C PHE A 89 3.95 -10.84 -9.88
N ARG A 90 3.79 -10.96 -11.20
CA ARG A 90 4.68 -10.35 -12.18
C ARG A 90 4.09 -9.04 -12.69
N LEU A 91 4.79 -7.95 -12.45
CA LEU A 91 4.44 -6.64 -12.97
C LEU A 91 4.66 -6.57 -14.50
N PRO A 92 3.88 -5.75 -15.22
CA PRO A 92 4.20 -5.40 -16.60
C PRO A 92 5.60 -4.77 -16.71
N GLU A 93 6.26 -4.91 -17.86
CA GLU A 93 7.65 -4.47 -18.07
C GLU A 93 7.86 -2.98 -17.80
N ASN A 94 6.88 -2.14 -18.14
CA ASN A 94 6.89 -0.71 -17.91
C ASN A 94 6.27 -0.30 -16.56
N VAL A 95 6.20 -1.22 -15.59
CA VAL A 95 5.82 -0.90 -14.20
C VAL A 95 7.01 -1.18 -13.28
N VAL A 96 7.45 -0.14 -12.58
CA VAL A 96 8.51 -0.20 -11.59
C VAL A 96 7.88 -0.26 -10.20
N SER A 97 8.32 -1.22 -9.38
CA SER A 97 7.94 -1.27 -7.98
C SER A 97 8.96 -0.54 -7.10
N THR A 98 8.47 0.19 -6.10
CA THR A 98 9.30 0.78 -5.04
C THR A 98 9.67 -0.26 -3.97
N GLU A 99 10.21 0.19 -2.84
CA GLU A 99 10.51 -0.65 -1.69
C GLU A 99 9.25 -1.37 -1.18
N PRO A 100 9.31 -2.64 -0.70
CA PRO A 100 8.19 -3.35 -0.06
C PRO A 100 7.57 -2.68 1.18
N ARG A 101 8.11 -1.53 1.59
CA ARG A 101 7.75 -0.85 2.82
C ARG A 101 7.29 0.53 2.42
N ASP A 102 6.15 0.91 2.97
CA ASP A 102 5.71 2.28 2.97
C ASP A 102 6.75 3.18 3.68
N LEU A 103 6.61 4.48 3.47
CA LEU A 103 7.50 5.47 4.06
C LEU A 103 7.52 5.35 5.60
N GLU A 104 6.37 5.07 6.21
CA GLU A 104 6.23 4.82 7.65
C GLU A 104 7.08 3.63 8.11
N GLY A 105 7.07 2.51 7.38
CA GLY A 105 7.89 1.34 7.65
C GLY A 105 9.39 1.58 7.45
N VAL A 106 9.77 2.48 6.54
CA VAL A 106 11.14 2.97 6.42
C VAL A 106 11.54 3.82 7.64
N LEU A 107 10.68 4.77 8.03
CA LEU A 107 10.92 5.67 9.17
C LEU A 107 11.02 4.91 10.50
N LEU A 108 10.20 3.88 10.69
CA LEU A 108 10.26 3.02 11.89
C LEU A 108 11.63 2.34 12.07
N ARG A 109 12.37 2.10 10.99
CA ARG A 109 13.68 1.42 11.04
C ARG A 109 14.86 2.37 10.98
N ALA A 110 14.65 3.62 10.56
CA ALA A 110 15.68 4.64 10.53
C ALA A 110 15.95 5.27 11.92
N ASN A 111 15.51 4.64 13.02
CA ASN A 111 15.55 5.16 14.39
C ASN A 111 14.89 6.55 14.55
N CYS A 112 14.03 6.95 13.60
CA CYS A 112 13.32 8.22 13.68
C CYS A 112 12.24 8.21 14.76
N ILE A 113 11.78 7.01 15.16
CA ILE A 113 10.72 6.85 16.15
C ILE A 113 11.09 7.46 17.50
N ASP A 114 12.35 7.35 17.93
CA ASP A 114 12.78 7.90 19.22
C ASP A 114 12.67 9.43 19.22
N ASN A 115 13.03 10.08 18.12
CA ASN A 115 12.89 11.53 17.97
C ASN A 115 11.41 11.95 17.95
N VAL A 116 10.55 11.20 17.26
CA VAL A 116 9.10 11.47 17.24
C VAL A 116 8.49 11.30 18.62
N LEU A 117 8.87 10.26 19.36
CA LEU A 117 8.38 10.01 20.72
C LEU A 117 8.89 11.07 21.70
N ALA A 118 10.15 11.50 21.58
CA ALA A 118 10.71 12.55 22.42
C ALA A 118 9.98 13.89 22.25
N GLU A 119 9.60 14.23 21.02
CA GLU A 119 8.93 15.50 20.70
C GLU A 119 7.43 15.47 21.03
N TYR A 120 6.73 14.38 20.67
CA TYR A 120 5.25 14.37 20.64
C TYR A 120 4.59 13.47 21.68
N ALA A 121 5.32 12.55 22.33
CA ALA A 121 4.71 11.58 23.24
C ALA A 121 4.81 12.00 24.71
N ASN A 122 3.86 11.52 25.52
CA ASN A 122 3.96 11.65 26.96
C ASN A 122 5.02 10.67 27.50
N ALA A 123 6.11 11.21 28.07
CA ALA A 123 7.24 10.41 28.56
C ALA A 123 6.83 9.35 29.61
N THR A 124 5.89 9.67 30.50
CA THR A 124 5.38 8.71 31.50
C THR A 124 4.66 7.53 30.83
N ALA A 125 3.83 7.81 29.82
CA ALA A 125 3.13 6.77 29.07
C ALA A 125 4.11 5.90 28.27
N VAL A 126 5.12 6.50 27.64
CA VAL A 126 6.20 5.79 26.92
C VAL A 126 6.95 4.86 27.88
N ASN A 127 7.40 5.36 29.02
CA ASN A 127 8.12 4.57 30.01
C ASN A 127 7.27 3.43 30.58
N HIS A 128 5.98 3.70 30.85
CA HIS A 128 5.05 2.67 31.30
C HIS A 128 4.87 1.58 30.23
N PHE A 129 4.64 1.97 28.97
CA PHE A 129 4.51 1.03 27.87
C PHE A 129 5.76 0.15 27.74
N ILE A 130 6.96 0.75 27.75
CA ILE A 130 8.22 0.02 27.63
C ILE A 130 8.40 -0.99 28.77
N LYS A 131 8.06 -0.60 30.01
CA LYS A 131 8.13 -1.48 31.17
C LYS A 131 7.23 -2.71 31.04
N VAL A 132 6.04 -2.54 30.46
CA VAL A 132 5.04 -3.62 30.34
C VAL A 132 5.29 -4.48 29.10
N ASN A 133 5.71 -3.88 27.99
CA ASN A 133 5.67 -4.51 26.67
C ASN A 133 7.04 -4.65 25.98
N GLY A 134 8.11 -4.11 26.58
CA GLY A 134 9.43 -4.02 25.96
C GLY A 134 9.57 -2.85 24.98
N PRO A 135 10.65 -2.82 24.17
CA PRO A 135 10.90 -1.75 23.20
C PRO A 135 9.71 -1.52 22.28
N ILE A 136 9.38 -0.24 22.02
CA ILE A 136 8.16 0.13 21.29
C ILE A 136 8.11 -0.49 19.90
N VAL A 137 9.19 -0.40 19.13
CA VAL A 137 9.27 -0.95 17.78
C VAL A 137 9.06 -2.46 17.77
N ASP A 138 9.74 -3.20 18.64
CA ASP A 138 9.61 -4.66 18.73
C ASP A 138 8.20 -5.06 19.12
N ALA A 139 7.60 -4.35 20.07
CA ALA A 139 6.26 -4.60 20.53
C ALA A 139 5.21 -4.30 19.44
N ILE A 140 5.42 -3.27 18.61
CA ILE A 140 4.57 -2.98 17.44
C ILE A 140 4.75 -4.08 16.40
N LEU A 141 5.99 -4.43 16.04
CA LEU A 141 6.30 -5.45 15.03
C LEU A 141 5.71 -6.80 15.40
N LYS A 142 5.88 -7.25 16.64
CA LYS A 142 5.34 -8.53 17.13
C LYS A 142 3.83 -8.62 16.92
N ARG A 143 3.10 -7.55 17.26
CA ARG A 143 1.63 -7.52 17.14
C ARG A 143 1.17 -7.35 15.69
N ALA A 144 1.84 -6.48 14.93
CA ALA A 144 1.56 -6.27 13.51
C ALA A 144 1.81 -7.54 12.68
N MET A 145 2.78 -8.37 13.07
CA MET A 145 3.12 -9.62 12.39
C MET A 145 1.92 -10.57 12.27
N ILE A 146 1.07 -10.66 13.29
CA ILE A 146 -0.12 -11.54 13.28
C ILE A 146 -1.07 -11.10 12.17
N PHE A 147 -1.40 -9.82 12.13
CA PHE A 147 -2.24 -9.26 11.08
C PHE A 147 -1.58 -9.37 9.70
N GLY A 148 -0.27 -9.15 9.60
CA GLY A 148 0.51 -9.34 8.38
C GLY A 148 0.39 -10.76 7.84
N LYS A 149 0.52 -11.78 8.71
CA LYS A 149 0.32 -13.19 8.36
C LYS A 149 -1.11 -13.49 7.89
N ILE A 150 -2.13 -12.96 8.55
CA ILE A 150 -3.54 -13.11 8.13
C ILE A 150 -3.74 -12.53 6.72
N ARG A 151 -3.22 -11.32 6.46
CA ARG A 151 -3.27 -10.70 5.12
C ARG A 151 -2.53 -11.54 4.09
N ALA A 152 -1.34 -12.03 4.42
CA ALA A 152 -0.55 -12.88 3.53
C ALA A 152 -1.30 -14.16 3.16
N VAL A 153 -1.84 -14.89 4.15
CA VAL A 153 -2.65 -16.10 3.89
C VAL A 153 -3.86 -15.77 3.02
N ASN A 154 -4.58 -14.69 3.31
CA ASN A 154 -5.73 -14.28 2.52
C ASN A 154 -5.36 -14.01 1.04
N SER A 155 -4.23 -13.34 0.82
CA SER A 155 -3.72 -13.05 -0.53
C SER A 155 -3.28 -14.30 -1.30
N LEU A 156 -2.77 -15.31 -0.59
CA LEU A 156 -2.29 -16.57 -1.15
C LEU A 156 -3.41 -17.60 -1.39
N THR A 157 -4.58 -17.42 -0.78
CA THR A 157 -5.65 -18.44 -0.78
C THR A 157 -6.96 -17.91 -1.36
N THR A 158 -7.90 -17.53 -0.51
CA THR A 158 -9.31 -17.30 -0.85
C THR A 158 -9.61 -15.87 -1.29
N LYS A 159 -8.70 -14.92 -1.01
CA LYS A 159 -8.88 -13.48 -1.27
C LYS A 159 -10.21 -12.95 -0.69
N ALA A 160 -10.56 -13.41 0.51
CA ALA A 160 -11.74 -12.95 1.22
C ALA A 160 -11.69 -11.44 1.52
N SER A 161 -12.87 -10.83 1.67
CA SER A 161 -12.97 -9.41 2.01
C SER A 161 -12.57 -9.17 3.47
N LEU A 162 -11.49 -8.42 3.69
CA LEU A 162 -11.02 -8.01 5.00
C LEU A 162 -11.49 -6.61 5.42
N LYS A 163 -12.49 -6.02 4.74
CA LYS A 163 -12.96 -4.65 5.02
C LYS A 163 -13.39 -4.48 6.49
N GLU A 164 -14.02 -5.51 7.05
CA GLU A 164 -14.49 -5.55 8.45
C GLU A 164 -13.44 -6.05 9.45
N PHE A 165 -12.27 -6.49 8.99
CA PHE A 165 -11.19 -6.94 9.86
C PHE A 165 -10.32 -5.74 10.24
N LYS A 166 -10.66 -5.07 11.34
CA LYS A 166 -9.87 -3.93 11.84
C LYS A 166 -8.93 -4.39 12.96
N PRO A 167 -7.60 -4.35 12.79
CA PRO A 167 -6.66 -4.86 13.79
C PRO A 167 -6.89 -4.31 15.20
N ILE A 168 -7.29 -3.04 15.31
CA ILE A 168 -7.56 -2.35 16.57
C ILE A 168 -8.61 -3.05 17.45
N GLN A 169 -9.53 -3.83 16.87
CA GLN A 169 -10.59 -4.52 17.59
C GLN A 169 -10.09 -5.66 18.49
N PHE A 170 -8.85 -6.11 18.28
CA PHE A 170 -8.20 -7.19 19.02
C PHE A 170 -7.18 -6.68 20.04
N PHE A 171 -7.00 -5.36 20.15
CA PHE A 171 -6.13 -4.78 21.18
C PHE A 171 -6.90 -4.56 22.48
N ASN A 172 -6.29 -4.96 23.59
CA ASN A 172 -6.70 -4.51 24.91
C ASN A 172 -6.25 -3.06 25.10
N LYS A 173 -7.18 -2.18 25.48
CA LYS A 173 -6.95 -0.73 25.58
C LYS A 173 -6.05 -0.33 26.76
N GLU A 174 -5.97 -1.16 27.79
CA GLU A 174 -5.27 -0.84 29.03
C GLU A 174 -3.79 -1.22 28.94
N ASN A 175 -3.49 -2.41 28.42
CA ASN A 175 -2.13 -2.96 28.42
C ASN A 175 -1.55 -3.15 27.00
N TRP A 176 -2.32 -2.84 25.95
CA TRP A 176 -1.92 -2.99 24.55
C TRP A 176 -1.61 -4.43 24.14
N THR A 177 -2.06 -5.46 24.87
CA THR A 177 -1.93 -6.85 24.42
C THR A 177 -2.85 -7.12 23.22
N TYR A 178 -2.42 -8.00 22.32
CA TYR A 178 -3.19 -8.39 21.14
C TYR A 178 -3.81 -9.78 21.34
N ASP A 179 -5.12 -9.89 21.20
CA ASP A 179 -5.86 -11.15 21.30
C ASP A 179 -5.75 -11.93 19.98
N GLU A 180 -4.70 -12.76 19.90
CA GLU A 180 -4.37 -13.53 18.69
C GLU A 180 -5.47 -14.54 18.35
N ASP A 181 -6.01 -15.23 19.35
CA ASP A 181 -7.03 -16.28 19.17
C ASP A 181 -8.32 -15.70 18.59
N ARG A 182 -8.75 -14.54 19.10
CA ARG A 182 -9.93 -13.84 18.57
C ARG A 182 -9.68 -13.32 17.16
N ALA A 183 -8.47 -12.85 16.86
CA ALA A 183 -8.08 -12.42 15.52
C ALA A 183 -8.13 -13.58 14.52
N LEU A 184 -7.53 -14.72 14.86
CA LEU A 184 -7.53 -15.94 14.02
C LEU A 184 -8.93 -16.50 13.84
N THR A 185 -9.73 -16.57 14.90
CA THR A 185 -11.13 -17.02 14.84
C THR A 185 -11.96 -16.13 13.90
N ARG A 186 -11.76 -14.80 13.96
CA ARG A 186 -12.45 -13.87 13.06
C ARG A 186 -11.97 -14.04 11.61
N ALA A 187 -10.68 -14.28 11.38
CA ALA A 187 -10.14 -14.53 10.04
C ALA A 187 -10.76 -15.79 9.40
N VAL A 188 -10.88 -16.88 10.15
CA VAL A 188 -11.57 -18.11 9.69
C VAL A 188 -13.04 -17.83 9.36
N LYS A 189 -13.76 -17.10 10.22
CA LYS A 189 -15.16 -16.72 9.97
C LYS A 189 -15.34 -15.87 8.71
N LEU A 190 -14.34 -15.08 8.36
CA LEU A 190 -14.33 -14.29 7.12
C LEU A 190 -13.93 -15.12 5.90
N GLY A 191 -13.52 -16.38 6.08
CA GLY A 191 -13.11 -17.26 5.00
C GLY A 191 -11.66 -17.11 4.57
N VAL A 192 -10.79 -16.51 5.40
CA VAL A 192 -9.34 -16.40 5.10
C VAL A 192 -8.69 -17.78 5.00
N CYS A 193 -9.10 -18.73 5.84
CA CYS A 193 -8.66 -20.12 5.79
C CYS A 193 -9.73 -21.05 6.39
N MET A 194 -9.61 -22.36 6.13
CA MET A 194 -10.61 -23.36 6.53
C MET A 194 -10.61 -23.67 8.04
N ARG A 195 -9.45 -23.54 8.70
CA ARG A 195 -9.28 -23.76 10.15
C ARG A 195 -8.02 -23.07 10.66
N ILE A 196 -7.96 -22.83 11.96
CA ILE A 196 -6.72 -22.47 12.67
C ILE A 196 -5.83 -23.72 12.66
N ALA A 197 -4.57 -23.55 12.28
CA ALA A 197 -3.58 -24.64 12.23
C ALA A 197 -2.94 -24.86 13.60
#